data_AF-A0A3B9F8J9-F1
#
_entry.id   AF-A0A3B9F8J9-F1
#
_cell.length_a   1.000
_cell.length_b   1.000
_cell.length_c   1.000
_cell.angle_alpha   90.00
_cell.angle_beta   90.00
_cell.angle_gamma   90.00
#
_symmetry.space_group_name_H-M   'P 1'
#
loop_
_entity.id
_entity.type
_entity.pdbx_description
1 polymer ?
#
loop_
_entity_poly.entity_id
_entity_poly.type
_entity_poly.pdbx_seq_one_letter_code
_entity_poly.pdbx_strand_id
1 'polypeptide(L)'
;MLRNLLGDPNTRKLKKYKPYVTEINLLEEDILDLSDDELRRKTGEFKERFNKGETLDDILPEAFAVVREAGKRVLGLRHFDVQIIGGAILHTGQIAEMKTGEGKTLVATLPSYLNAITGKGVHVITVNDYLARRDAEWMGQVHRFLGLSVGLIQSTMNSAERKKNYDCDITYVTNSEVGFDYLRDNMATSMTDVVQKPFNYCVIDEVDSILIDEARTPLIISGQVERPTEKYIEASQITSALNKENHYEVDEKARNVLLTDEGFAEAERLLEVKDLFDPENPWAHFIFNAIKAKELFIKDVNYIVRNNEVVIVDEFTGRVLTGRRWSDGLHQAIEAKERVEIQPETQTLATITYQNLFLLYPKISGMTGTAKTEEAEFERIYKLEVTVIPTNRIRRRQDWSDVVFKTEEGKWKAIAKECAQMHKNGRPVLVGTTSVEKSEYLSKLLKKDSIQHELLNARPENVEREAEIVAQAGRRGAVTIATNMAGRGTDIILGGNAEYMARLKVRQYLIPRIVQPENDNAFMGQQASGLPKGNDSGQGFTVGNKVNLWKTSPKVFPTELTSDTENLLKSAVDFAIQEYGERSLLELEAEEKVAVAAEKAPTDDK
;
A
#
# COMPACT_ATOMS: atom_id res chain seq x y z
N MET A 1 -27.54 5.37 -35.23
CA MET A 1 -28.35 4.26 -35.81
C MET A 1 -27.86 2.88 -35.38
N LEU A 2 -26.58 2.49 -35.56
CA LEU A 2 -26.06 1.18 -35.10
C LEU A 2 -26.20 0.92 -33.59
N ARG A 3 -26.00 1.94 -32.72
CA ARG A 3 -26.17 1.82 -31.25
C ARG A 3 -27.62 1.56 -30.81
N ASN A 4 -28.59 2.02 -31.59
CA ASN A 4 -30.02 1.76 -31.36
C ASN A 4 -30.46 0.41 -31.96
N LEU A 5 -29.74 -0.11 -32.97
CA LEU A 5 -30.04 -1.37 -33.66
C LEU A 5 -29.40 -2.60 -32.96
N LEU A 6 -28.16 -2.45 -32.47
CA LEU A 6 -27.40 -3.52 -31.77
C LEU A 6 -27.50 -3.42 -30.24
N GLY A 7 -28.06 -2.32 -29.73
CA GLY A 7 -28.08 -1.99 -28.31
C GLY A 7 -26.72 -1.50 -27.79
N ASP A 8 -26.72 -0.97 -26.55
CA ASP A 8 -25.50 -0.62 -25.85
C ASP A 8 -24.83 -1.90 -25.29
N PRO A 9 -23.57 -2.21 -25.66
CA PRO A 9 -22.87 -3.43 -25.22
C PRO A 9 -22.86 -3.59 -23.71
N ASN A 10 -22.64 -2.49 -22.97
CA ASN A 10 -22.65 -2.48 -21.51
C ASN A 10 -24.03 -2.84 -20.94
N THR A 11 -25.10 -2.27 -21.50
CA THR A 11 -26.48 -2.65 -21.15
C THR A 11 -26.76 -4.14 -21.39
N ARG A 12 -26.19 -4.74 -22.45
CA ARG A 12 -26.32 -6.18 -22.70
C ARG A 12 -25.56 -7.03 -21.68
N LYS A 13 -24.37 -6.60 -21.24
CA LYS A 13 -23.63 -7.25 -20.14
C LYS A 13 -24.48 -7.24 -18.86
N LEU A 14 -24.98 -6.07 -18.46
CA LEU A 14 -25.76 -5.89 -17.23
C LEU A 14 -27.06 -6.72 -17.21
N LYS A 15 -27.70 -6.95 -18.37
CA LYS A 15 -28.90 -7.79 -18.46
C LYS A 15 -28.66 -9.23 -17.97
N LYS A 16 -27.44 -9.75 -18.05
CA LYS A 16 -27.10 -11.10 -17.58
C LYS A 16 -27.17 -11.23 -16.06
N TYR A 17 -26.98 -10.14 -15.32
CA TYR A 17 -26.95 -10.12 -13.86
C TYR A 17 -28.30 -9.73 -13.24
N LYS A 18 -29.26 -9.26 -14.04
CA LYS A 18 -30.61 -8.94 -13.57
C LYS A 18 -31.36 -10.11 -12.91
N PRO A 19 -31.25 -11.36 -13.40
CA PRO A 19 -31.88 -12.50 -12.74
C PRO A 19 -31.43 -12.66 -11.29
N TYR A 20 -30.13 -12.52 -11.02
CA TYR A 20 -29.61 -12.57 -9.65
C TYR A 20 -30.23 -11.51 -8.74
N VAL A 21 -30.37 -10.27 -9.21
CA VAL A 21 -31.01 -9.19 -8.42
C VAL A 21 -32.44 -9.57 -8.06
N THR A 22 -33.22 -10.07 -9.02
CA THR A 22 -34.61 -10.47 -8.78
C THR A 22 -34.68 -11.61 -7.77
N GLU A 23 -33.85 -12.63 -7.93
CA GLU A 23 -33.82 -13.80 -7.04
C GLU A 23 -33.36 -13.44 -5.62
N ILE A 24 -32.30 -12.64 -5.49
CA ILE A 24 -31.81 -12.13 -4.20
C ILE A 24 -32.88 -11.29 -3.49
N ASN A 25 -33.62 -10.46 -4.23
CA ASN A 25 -34.71 -9.66 -3.66
C ASN A 25 -35.87 -10.54 -3.16
N LEU A 26 -36.15 -11.67 -3.81
CA LEU A 26 -37.17 -12.62 -3.36
C LEU A 26 -36.70 -13.38 -2.11
N LEU A 27 -35.46 -13.90 -2.12
CA LEU A 27 -34.87 -14.61 -0.99
C LEU A 27 -34.71 -13.73 0.25
N GLU A 28 -34.57 -12.41 0.08
CA GLU A 28 -34.53 -11.47 1.19
C GLU A 28 -35.80 -11.55 2.05
N GLU A 29 -36.97 -11.79 1.46
CA GLU A 29 -38.23 -11.90 2.23
C GLU A 29 -38.18 -13.08 3.21
N ASP A 30 -37.64 -14.23 2.78
CA ASP A 30 -37.50 -15.42 3.62
C ASP A 30 -36.37 -15.27 4.65
N ILE A 31 -35.29 -14.58 4.29
CA ILE A 31 -34.10 -14.38 5.13
C ILE A 31 -34.35 -13.38 6.28
N LEU A 32 -35.28 -12.44 6.09
CA LEU A 32 -35.63 -11.45 7.12
C LEU A 32 -36.13 -12.11 8.41
N ASP A 33 -36.85 -13.23 8.30
CA ASP A 33 -37.44 -13.93 9.44
C ASP A 33 -36.43 -14.79 10.22
N LEU A 34 -35.22 -15.02 9.66
CA LEU A 34 -34.18 -15.80 10.32
C LEU A 34 -33.63 -15.06 11.54
N SER A 35 -33.43 -15.77 12.63
CA SER A 35 -32.64 -15.29 13.77
C SER A 35 -31.16 -15.11 13.40
N ASP A 36 -30.41 -14.37 14.22
CA ASP A 36 -28.98 -14.18 13.97
C ASP A 36 -28.23 -15.52 13.94
N ASP A 37 -28.56 -16.45 14.84
CA ASP A 37 -27.94 -17.78 14.88
C ASP A 37 -28.26 -18.61 13.63
N GLU A 38 -29.49 -18.56 13.13
CA GLU A 38 -29.88 -19.22 11.88
C GLU A 38 -29.13 -18.61 10.68
N LEU A 39 -28.95 -17.29 10.68
CA LEU A 39 -28.20 -16.59 9.63
C LEU A 39 -26.71 -16.97 9.64
N ARG A 40 -26.08 -17.15 10.81
CA ARG A 40 -24.69 -17.67 10.87
C ARG A 40 -24.60 -19.12 10.40
N ARG A 41 -25.60 -19.95 10.71
CA ARG A 41 -25.63 -21.36 10.31
C ARG A 41 -25.66 -21.56 8.80
N LYS A 42 -26.15 -20.57 8.04
CA LYS A 42 -26.12 -20.58 6.57
C LYS A 42 -24.70 -20.76 6.01
N THR A 43 -23.67 -20.23 6.66
CA THR A 43 -22.27 -20.43 6.24
C THR A 43 -21.87 -21.90 6.26
N GLY A 44 -22.24 -22.62 7.32
CA GLY A 44 -22.00 -24.06 7.42
C GLY A 44 -22.78 -24.86 6.37
N GLU A 45 -24.04 -24.49 6.13
CA GLU A 45 -24.88 -25.08 5.08
C GLU A 45 -24.26 -24.92 3.68
N PHE A 46 -23.78 -23.71 3.34
CA PHE A 46 -23.15 -23.46 2.05
C PHE A 46 -21.83 -24.20 1.88
N LYS A 47 -21.00 -24.26 2.93
CA LYS A 47 -19.76 -25.07 2.93
C LYS A 47 -20.08 -26.55 2.66
N GLU A 48 -21.12 -27.10 3.30
CA GLU A 48 -21.55 -28.48 3.08
C GLU A 48 -22.09 -28.71 1.66
N ARG A 49 -22.92 -27.80 1.15
CA ARG A 49 -23.46 -27.84 -0.22
C ARG A 49 -22.36 -27.79 -1.29
N PHE A 50 -21.39 -26.89 -1.12
CA PHE A 50 -20.22 -26.82 -2.00
C PHE A 50 -19.42 -28.13 -1.99
N ASN A 51 -19.21 -28.72 -0.80
CA ASN A 51 -18.52 -30.01 -0.66
C ASN A 51 -19.30 -31.18 -1.27
N LYS A 52 -20.63 -31.07 -1.42
CA LYS A 52 -21.48 -32.03 -2.12
C LYS A 52 -21.49 -31.85 -3.65
N GLY A 53 -20.78 -30.86 -4.17
CA GLY A 53 -20.57 -30.65 -5.61
C GLY A 53 -21.39 -29.50 -6.23
N GLU A 54 -22.13 -28.73 -5.42
CA GLU A 54 -22.78 -27.51 -5.89
C GLU A 54 -21.75 -26.41 -6.20
N THR A 55 -21.99 -25.62 -7.25
CA THR A 55 -21.04 -24.57 -7.64
C THR A 55 -21.25 -23.28 -6.85
N LEU A 56 -20.25 -22.39 -6.83
CA LEU A 56 -20.43 -21.08 -6.23
C LEU A 56 -21.49 -20.23 -6.95
N ASP A 57 -21.68 -20.43 -8.25
CA ASP A 57 -22.70 -19.72 -9.04
C ASP A 57 -24.11 -20.14 -8.64
N ASP A 58 -24.31 -21.41 -8.27
CA ASP A 58 -25.59 -21.93 -7.76
C ASP A 58 -25.90 -21.39 -6.36
N ILE A 59 -24.87 -21.24 -5.51
CA ILE A 59 -24.97 -20.72 -4.13
C ILE A 59 -25.11 -19.19 -4.10
N LEU A 60 -24.66 -18.49 -5.15
CA LEU A 60 -24.53 -17.03 -5.20
C LEU A 60 -25.79 -16.27 -4.76
N PRO A 61 -27.00 -16.57 -5.25
CA PRO A 61 -28.19 -15.80 -4.88
C PRO A 61 -28.46 -15.85 -3.37
N GLU A 62 -28.43 -17.04 -2.77
CA GLU A 62 -28.71 -17.20 -1.35
C GLU A 62 -27.59 -16.62 -0.48
N ALA A 63 -26.33 -16.86 -0.84
CA ALA A 63 -25.19 -16.28 -0.14
C ALA A 63 -25.20 -14.75 -0.17
N PHE A 64 -25.54 -14.13 -1.30
CA PHE A 64 -25.61 -12.67 -1.40
C PHE A 64 -26.78 -12.10 -0.60
N ALA A 65 -27.91 -12.78 -0.56
CA ALA A 65 -29.05 -12.36 0.27
C ALA A 65 -28.70 -12.44 1.78
N VAL A 66 -27.98 -13.49 2.20
CA VAL A 66 -27.46 -13.63 3.58
C VAL A 66 -26.49 -12.51 3.93
N VAL A 67 -25.52 -12.21 3.06
CA VAL A 67 -24.55 -11.12 3.28
C VAL A 67 -25.23 -9.75 3.32
N ARG A 68 -26.24 -9.53 2.47
CA ARG A 68 -27.03 -8.30 2.48
C ARG A 68 -27.75 -8.12 3.81
N GLU A 69 -28.40 -9.16 4.32
CA GLU A 69 -29.10 -9.09 5.60
C GLU A 69 -28.11 -8.89 6.77
N ALA A 70 -26.96 -9.57 6.74
CA ALA A 70 -25.90 -9.34 7.73
C ALA A 70 -25.39 -7.88 7.70
N GLY A 71 -25.16 -7.31 6.51
CA GLY A 71 -24.80 -5.90 6.36
C GLY A 71 -25.84 -4.95 6.95
N LYS A 72 -27.12 -5.25 6.79
CA LYS A 72 -28.23 -4.48 7.37
C LYS A 72 -28.26 -4.61 8.90
N ARG A 73 -28.09 -5.81 9.46
CA ARG A 73 -28.14 -6.03 10.92
C ARG A 73 -26.95 -5.41 11.64
N VAL A 74 -25.76 -5.66 11.12
CA VAL A 74 -24.48 -5.29 11.75
C VAL A 74 -24.14 -3.83 11.49
N LEU A 75 -24.15 -3.41 10.21
CA LEU A 75 -23.70 -2.07 9.82
C LEU A 75 -24.85 -1.07 9.62
N GLY A 76 -26.11 -1.54 9.61
CA GLY A 76 -27.24 -0.70 9.21
C GLY A 76 -27.26 -0.40 7.71
N LEU A 77 -26.45 -1.09 6.91
CA LEU A 77 -26.28 -0.84 5.47
C LEU A 77 -26.79 -2.02 4.66
N ARG A 78 -27.93 -1.82 3.99
CA ARG A 78 -28.47 -2.79 3.02
C ARG A 78 -27.86 -2.54 1.64
N HIS A 79 -27.32 -3.58 1.00
CA HIS A 79 -26.80 -3.47 -0.37
C HIS A 79 -27.90 -3.07 -1.36
N PHE A 80 -27.66 -2.03 -2.16
CA PHE A 80 -28.49 -1.64 -3.29
C PHE A 80 -28.40 -2.64 -4.45
N ASP A 81 -29.39 -2.65 -5.33
CA ASP A 81 -29.41 -3.56 -6.49
C ASP A 81 -28.20 -3.39 -7.42
N VAL A 82 -27.73 -2.15 -7.58
CA VAL A 82 -26.51 -1.86 -8.34
C VAL A 82 -25.24 -2.42 -7.67
N GLN A 83 -25.24 -2.51 -6.34
CA GLN A 83 -24.16 -3.10 -5.56
C GLN A 83 -24.17 -4.64 -5.67
N ILE A 84 -25.35 -5.26 -5.70
CA ILE A 84 -25.49 -6.70 -5.98
C ILE A 84 -24.94 -7.04 -7.36
N ILE A 85 -25.27 -6.25 -8.38
CA ILE A 85 -24.71 -6.41 -9.73
C ILE A 85 -23.17 -6.30 -9.68
N GLY A 86 -22.64 -5.33 -8.93
CA GLY A 86 -21.20 -5.19 -8.73
C GLY A 86 -20.55 -6.40 -8.10
N GLY A 87 -21.14 -6.93 -7.02
CA GLY A 87 -20.65 -8.14 -6.36
C GLY A 87 -20.63 -9.35 -7.31
N ALA A 88 -21.65 -9.51 -8.14
CA ALA A 88 -21.73 -10.61 -9.11
C ALA A 88 -20.66 -10.46 -10.21
N ILE A 89 -20.44 -9.24 -10.71
CA ILE A 89 -19.37 -8.96 -11.69
C ILE A 89 -17.99 -9.29 -11.08
N LEU A 90 -17.73 -8.87 -9.84
CA LEU A 90 -16.48 -9.19 -9.15
C LEU A 90 -16.31 -10.72 -8.98
N HIS A 91 -17.38 -11.43 -8.61
CA HIS A 91 -17.33 -12.88 -8.48
C HIS A 91 -16.93 -13.58 -9.79
N THR A 92 -17.42 -13.07 -10.93
CA THR A 92 -17.10 -13.59 -12.27
C THR A 92 -15.69 -13.28 -12.77
N GLY A 93 -14.84 -12.63 -11.96
CA GLY A 93 -13.46 -12.31 -12.33
C GLY A 93 -13.35 -11.14 -13.30
N GLN A 94 -14.16 -10.10 -13.09
CA GLN A 94 -14.20 -8.89 -13.92
C GLN A 94 -13.93 -7.62 -13.10
N ILE A 95 -13.81 -6.49 -13.79
CA ILE A 95 -13.72 -5.17 -13.17
C ILE A 95 -15.10 -4.52 -13.12
N ALA A 96 -15.54 -4.20 -11.90
CA ALA A 96 -16.75 -3.43 -11.64
C ALA A 96 -16.41 -1.93 -11.57
N GLU A 97 -16.75 -1.16 -12.61
CA GLU A 97 -16.62 0.29 -12.53
C GLU A 97 -17.82 0.91 -11.80
N MET A 98 -17.59 1.35 -10.57
CA MET A 98 -18.57 1.97 -9.68
C MET A 98 -18.06 3.34 -9.25
N LYS A 99 -18.85 4.39 -9.48
CA LYS A 99 -18.45 5.77 -9.14
C LYS A 99 -18.22 5.94 -7.64
N THR A 100 -17.42 6.94 -7.26
CA THR A 100 -17.16 7.29 -5.85
C THR A 100 -18.46 7.54 -5.09
N GLY A 101 -18.56 7.00 -3.88
CA GLY A 101 -19.78 7.06 -3.06
C GLY A 101 -20.85 6.01 -3.39
N GLU A 102 -20.64 5.11 -4.37
CA GLU A 102 -21.55 3.99 -4.64
C GLU A 102 -21.34 2.80 -3.66
N GLY A 103 -20.44 2.93 -2.67
CA GLY A 103 -20.21 1.92 -1.63
C GLY A 103 -19.38 0.71 -2.07
N LYS A 104 -18.27 0.94 -2.80
CA LYS A 104 -17.35 -0.11 -3.27
C LYS A 104 -16.89 -1.05 -2.15
N THR A 105 -16.51 -0.49 -1.01
CA THR A 105 -16.07 -1.24 0.17
C THR A 105 -17.12 -2.24 0.65
N LEU A 106 -18.39 -1.85 0.69
CA LEU A 106 -19.50 -2.74 1.04
C LEU A 106 -19.79 -3.79 -0.06
N VAL A 107 -19.57 -3.45 -1.33
CA VAL A 107 -19.75 -4.38 -2.46
C VAL A 107 -18.77 -5.55 -2.36
N ALA A 108 -17.53 -5.31 -1.93
CA ALA A 108 -16.51 -6.34 -1.81
C ALA A 108 -16.86 -7.46 -0.81
N THR A 109 -17.75 -7.21 0.15
CA THR A 109 -18.16 -8.25 1.13
C THR A 109 -18.91 -9.40 0.46
N LEU A 110 -19.70 -9.12 -0.58
CA LEU A 110 -20.51 -10.10 -1.31
C LEU A 110 -19.63 -11.20 -1.96
N PRO A 111 -18.72 -10.87 -2.91
CA PRO A 111 -17.89 -11.89 -3.54
C PRO A 111 -16.83 -12.44 -2.58
N SER A 112 -16.37 -11.68 -1.58
CA SER A 112 -15.37 -12.18 -0.63
C SER A 112 -15.96 -13.30 0.23
N TYR A 113 -17.16 -13.10 0.79
CA TYR A 113 -17.89 -14.14 1.52
C TYR A 113 -18.14 -15.38 0.64
N LEU A 114 -18.70 -15.19 -0.56
CA LEU A 114 -19.04 -16.32 -1.44
C LEU A 114 -17.81 -17.16 -1.81
N ASN A 115 -16.69 -16.53 -2.16
CA ASN A 115 -15.47 -17.25 -2.52
C ASN A 115 -14.75 -17.84 -1.30
N ALA A 116 -14.91 -17.26 -0.11
CA ALA A 116 -14.36 -17.79 1.14
C ALA A 116 -15.00 -19.12 1.57
N ILE A 117 -16.22 -19.42 1.11
CA ILE A 117 -16.89 -20.73 1.32
C ILE A 117 -16.00 -21.90 0.86
N THR A 118 -15.12 -21.69 -0.12
CA THR A 118 -14.18 -22.71 -0.60
C THR A 118 -13.11 -23.12 0.43
N GLY A 119 -12.88 -22.32 1.49
CA GLY A 119 -11.84 -22.55 2.49
C GLY A 119 -10.40 -22.34 1.98
N LYS A 120 -10.22 -21.84 0.76
CA LYS A 120 -8.91 -21.65 0.13
C LYS A 120 -8.30 -20.26 0.38
N GLY A 121 -9.00 -19.39 1.11
CA GLY A 121 -8.59 -18.00 1.36
C GLY A 121 -9.01 -17.03 0.25
N VAL A 122 -9.26 -15.78 0.64
CA VAL A 122 -9.56 -14.65 -0.25
C VAL A 122 -8.73 -13.44 0.17
N HIS A 123 -8.05 -12.78 -0.77
CA HIS A 123 -7.34 -11.54 -0.49
C HIS A 123 -8.17 -10.32 -0.93
N VAL A 124 -8.46 -9.42 0.01
CA VAL A 124 -9.03 -8.10 -0.29
C VAL A 124 -7.89 -7.10 -0.29
N ILE A 125 -7.56 -6.60 -1.48
CA ILE A 125 -6.35 -5.84 -1.71
C ILE A 125 -6.67 -4.36 -1.82
N THR A 126 -6.00 -3.55 -1.00
CA THR A 126 -6.15 -2.09 -0.97
C THR A 126 -4.82 -1.40 -1.27
N VAL A 127 -4.83 -0.08 -1.37
CA VAL A 127 -3.66 0.72 -1.76
C VAL A 127 -2.74 1.11 -0.59
N ASN A 128 -3.19 0.99 0.67
CA ASN A 128 -2.35 1.32 1.83
C ASN A 128 -2.84 0.67 3.13
N ASP A 129 -1.95 0.56 4.13
CA ASP A 129 -2.20 -0.13 5.40
C ASP A 129 -3.37 0.47 6.18
N TYR A 130 -3.60 1.78 6.09
CA TYR A 130 -4.75 2.44 6.74
C TYR A 130 -6.08 1.94 6.19
N LEU A 131 -6.22 1.85 4.86
CA LEU A 131 -7.44 1.35 4.23
C LEU A 131 -7.63 -0.14 4.48
N ALA A 132 -6.56 -0.94 4.42
CA ALA A 132 -6.61 -2.36 4.76
C ALA A 132 -7.14 -2.56 6.19
N ARG A 133 -6.57 -1.84 7.18
CA ARG A 133 -7.02 -1.90 8.58
C ARG A 133 -8.48 -1.46 8.72
N ARG A 134 -8.82 -0.29 8.19
CA ARG A 134 -10.18 0.27 8.27
C ARG A 134 -11.21 -0.69 7.69
N ASP A 135 -10.94 -1.28 6.53
CA ASP A 135 -11.89 -2.14 5.84
C ASP A 135 -11.98 -3.51 6.52
N ALA A 136 -10.87 -4.04 7.07
CA ALA A 136 -10.89 -5.22 7.93
C ALA A 136 -11.75 -5.01 9.18
N GLU A 137 -11.62 -3.86 9.85
CA GLU A 137 -12.40 -3.54 11.05
C GLU A 137 -13.87 -3.23 10.75
N TRP A 138 -14.16 -2.63 9.60
CA TRP A 138 -15.51 -2.17 9.26
C TRP A 138 -16.32 -3.19 8.47
N MET A 139 -15.76 -3.76 7.41
CA MET A 139 -16.42 -4.80 6.63
C MET A 139 -16.19 -6.20 7.21
N GLY A 140 -15.11 -6.41 7.96
CA GLY A 140 -14.86 -7.69 8.64
C GLY A 140 -15.97 -8.07 9.61
N GLN A 141 -16.67 -7.09 10.20
CA GLN A 141 -17.82 -7.32 11.09
C GLN A 141 -18.89 -8.19 10.43
N VAL A 142 -19.16 -7.97 9.13
CA VAL A 142 -20.14 -8.75 8.37
C VAL A 142 -19.67 -10.20 8.20
N HIS A 143 -18.39 -10.39 7.92
CA HIS A 143 -17.80 -11.71 7.70
C HIS A 143 -17.71 -12.50 9.02
N ARG A 144 -17.26 -11.86 10.12
CA ARG A 144 -17.21 -12.44 11.46
C ARG A 144 -18.60 -12.77 11.98
N PHE A 145 -19.58 -11.87 11.78
CA PHE A 145 -20.98 -12.14 12.10
C PHE A 145 -21.50 -13.40 11.39
N LEU A 146 -21.05 -13.67 10.16
CA LEU A 146 -21.40 -14.89 9.42
C LEU A 146 -20.49 -16.08 9.74
N GLY A 147 -19.59 -15.98 10.72
CA GLY A 147 -18.73 -17.09 11.16
C GLY A 147 -17.53 -17.36 10.25
N LEU A 148 -17.07 -16.36 9.49
CA LEU A 148 -15.79 -16.41 8.79
C LEU A 148 -14.72 -15.67 9.58
N SER A 149 -13.49 -16.19 9.55
CA SER A 149 -12.32 -15.53 10.11
C SER A 149 -11.78 -14.44 9.18
N VAL A 150 -11.35 -13.30 9.76
CA VAL A 150 -10.83 -12.15 9.02
C VAL A 150 -9.42 -11.81 9.52
N GLY A 151 -8.45 -11.85 8.60
CA GLY A 151 -7.07 -11.48 8.85
C GLY A 151 -6.75 -10.08 8.29
N LEU A 152 -5.73 -9.46 8.87
CA LEU A 152 -5.16 -8.19 8.44
C LEU A 152 -3.63 -8.33 8.36
N ILE A 153 -3.03 -7.90 7.25
CA ILE A 153 -1.58 -7.83 7.09
C ILE A 153 -1.15 -6.38 7.09
N GLN A 154 -0.16 -6.05 7.92
CA GLN A 154 0.45 -4.72 8.02
C GLN A 154 1.97 -4.83 7.92
N SER A 155 2.59 -3.76 7.43
CA SER A 155 4.04 -3.66 7.22
C SER A 155 4.88 -3.97 8.46
N THR A 156 4.39 -3.65 9.67
CA THR A 156 5.09 -3.86 10.94
C THR A 156 5.00 -5.28 11.51
N MET A 157 4.19 -6.16 10.91
CA MET A 157 3.95 -7.51 11.42
C MET A 157 5.14 -8.45 11.18
N ASN A 158 5.41 -9.30 12.17
CA ASN A 158 6.39 -10.38 12.05
C ASN A 158 5.83 -11.58 11.28
N SER A 159 6.69 -12.54 10.92
CA SER A 159 6.29 -13.70 10.10
C SER A 159 5.23 -14.60 10.75
N ALA A 160 5.25 -14.76 12.08
CA ALA A 160 4.27 -15.58 12.78
C ALA A 160 2.87 -14.95 12.76
N GLU A 161 2.80 -13.63 12.98
CA GLU A 161 1.57 -12.85 12.86
C GLU A 161 1.02 -12.89 11.42
N ARG A 162 1.89 -12.72 10.42
CA ARG A 162 1.50 -12.79 9.01
C ARG A 162 0.90 -14.15 8.66
N LYS A 163 1.56 -15.24 9.07
CA LYS A 163 1.06 -16.60 8.85
C LYS A 163 -0.34 -16.80 9.45
N LYS A 164 -0.55 -16.38 10.70
CA LYS A 164 -1.88 -16.42 11.35
C LYS A 164 -2.94 -15.65 10.55
N ASN A 165 -2.60 -14.48 10.01
CA ASN A 165 -3.53 -13.64 9.26
C ASN A 165 -3.80 -14.15 7.83
N TYR A 166 -2.83 -14.77 7.17
CA TYR A 166 -3.05 -15.51 5.92
C TYR A 166 -3.82 -16.82 6.14
N ASP A 167 -3.81 -17.33 7.39
CA ASP A 167 -4.57 -18.51 7.76
C ASP A 167 -6.09 -18.29 7.88
N CYS A 168 -6.55 -17.04 7.90
CA CYS A 168 -7.97 -16.69 7.89
C CYS A 168 -8.68 -17.02 6.56
N ASP A 169 -10.02 -17.02 6.59
CA ASP A 169 -10.86 -17.23 5.41
C ASP A 169 -10.75 -16.04 4.43
N ILE A 170 -10.63 -14.82 4.97
CA ILE A 170 -10.47 -13.57 4.22
C ILE A 170 -9.35 -12.76 4.84
N THR A 171 -8.41 -12.26 4.02
CA THR A 171 -7.28 -11.45 4.48
C THR A 171 -7.30 -10.09 3.78
N TYR A 172 -7.36 -9.01 4.55
CA TYR A 172 -7.16 -7.64 4.06
C TYR A 172 -5.68 -7.31 4.06
N VAL A 173 -5.19 -6.80 2.94
CA VAL A 173 -3.75 -6.58 2.74
C VAL A 173 -3.52 -5.52 1.66
N THR A 174 -2.33 -4.94 1.61
CA THR A 174 -1.94 -4.05 0.51
C THR A 174 -1.27 -4.81 -0.62
N ASN A 175 -1.30 -4.24 -1.81
CA ASN A 175 -0.59 -4.79 -2.97
C ASN A 175 0.91 -4.98 -2.69
N SER A 176 1.57 -4.02 -2.04
CA SER A 176 2.99 -4.12 -1.68
C SER A 176 3.27 -5.25 -0.70
N GLU A 177 2.47 -5.41 0.35
CA GLU A 177 2.69 -6.46 1.36
C GLU A 177 2.52 -7.85 0.77
N VAL A 178 1.49 -8.08 -0.07
CA VAL A 178 1.32 -9.36 -0.80
C VAL A 178 2.56 -9.69 -1.63
N GLY A 179 3.08 -8.70 -2.36
CA GLY A 179 4.22 -8.92 -3.25
C GLY A 179 5.53 -9.13 -2.50
N PHE A 180 5.78 -8.38 -1.42
CA PHE A 180 6.96 -8.59 -0.60
C PHE A 180 6.92 -9.91 0.19
N ASP A 181 5.75 -10.32 0.68
CA ASP A 181 5.59 -11.65 1.29
C ASP A 181 5.81 -12.77 0.28
N TYR A 182 5.33 -12.61 -0.96
CA TYR A 182 5.63 -13.56 -2.04
C TYR A 182 7.14 -13.65 -2.31
N LEU A 183 7.84 -12.51 -2.41
CA LEU A 183 9.28 -12.51 -2.62
C LEU A 183 10.03 -13.13 -1.43
N ARG A 184 9.62 -12.83 -0.18
CA ARG A 184 10.19 -13.43 1.04
C ARG A 184 9.99 -14.95 1.09
N ASP A 185 8.79 -15.43 0.75
CA ASP A 185 8.47 -16.85 0.73
C ASP A 185 9.32 -17.62 -0.30
N ASN A 186 9.64 -17.01 -1.44
CA ASN A 186 10.53 -17.61 -2.45
C ASN A 186 12.03 -17.54 -2.08
N MET A 187 12.39 -16.79 -1.04
CA MET A 187 13.75 -16.77 -0.48
C MET A 187 13.84 -17.57 0.83
N ALA A 188 12.72 -18.09 1.34
CA ALA A 188 12.68 -18.85 2.59
C ALA A 188 13.47 -20.15 2.46
N THR A 189 14.30 -20.45 3.46
CA THR A 189 15.11 -21.69 3.49
C THR A 189 14.32 -22.90 3.98
N SER A 190 13.18 -22.69 4.64
CA SER A 190 12.31 -23.73 5.19
C SER A 190 10.84 -23.43 4.93
N MET A 191 10.04 -24.48 4.70
CA MET A 191 8.59 -24.38 4.55
C MET A 191 7.87 -23.87 5.81
N THR A 192 8.53 -23.93 6.97
CA THR A 192 7.98 -23.35 8.21
C THR A 192 7.88 -21.83 8.16
N ASP A 193 8.77 -21.22 7.38
CA ASP A 193 8.97 -19.76 7.34
C ASP A 193 8.10 -19.11 6.26
N VAL A 194 7.51 -19.92 5.37
CA VAL A 194 6.52 -19.49 4.37
C VAL A 194 5.26 -19.03 5.09
N VAL A 195 4.80 -17.82 4.78
CA VAL A 195 3.65 -17.18 5.42
C VAL A 195 2.39 -17.23 4.55
N GLN A 196 2.51 -17.22 3.21
CA GLN A 196 1.36 -17.20 2.31
C GLN A 196 0.78 -18.59 2.05
N LYS A 197 -0.54 -18.64 1.86
CA LYS A 197 -1.24 -19.78 1.25
C LYS A 197 -1.13 -19.73 -0.29
N PRO A 198 -1.37 -20.86 -0.99
CA PRO A 198 -1.54 -20.83 -2.43
C PRO A 198 -2.59 -19.81 -2.86
N PHE A 199 -2.26 -18.96 -3.84
CA PHE A 199 -3.19 -17.94 -4.34
C PHE A 199 -4.48 -18.58 -4.88
N ASN A 200 -5.63 -17.98 -4.54
CA ASN A 200 -6.95 -18.50 -4.89
C ASN A 200 -7.83 -17.43 -5.56
N TYR A 201 -8.25 -16.42 -4.81
CA TYR A 201 -9.09 -15.33 -5.30
C TYR A 201 -8.65 -14.01 -4.68
N CYS A 202 -8.62 -12.95 -5.49
CA CYS A 202 -8.48 -11.60 -4.96
C CYS A 202 -9.51 -10.62 -5.52
N VAL A 203 -9.88 -9.66 -4.67
CA VAL A 203 -10.66 -8.47 -5.00
C VAL A 203 -9.76 -7.27 -4.78
N ILE A 204 -9.43 -6.57 -5.86
CA ILE A 204 -8.55 -5.41 -5.84
C ILE A 204 -9.40 -4.14 -5.79
N ASP A 205 -9.42 -3.44 -4.66
CA ASP A 205 -9.95 -2.08 -4.61
C ASP A 205 -9.01 -1.13 -5.34
N GLU A 206 -9.59 -0.11 -5.98
CA GLU A 206 -8.84 0.91 -6.71
C GLU A 206 -7.89 0.30 -7.76
N VAL A 207 -8.42 -0.67 -8.53
CA VAL A 207 -7.67 -1.54 -9.45
C VAL A 207 -6.86 -0.80 -10.52
N ASP A 208 -7.31 0.36 -10.97
CA ASP A 208 -6.58 1.23 -11.89
C ASP A 208 -5.29 1.76 -11.26
N SER A 209 -5.34 2.21 -10.02
CA SER A 209 -4.10 2.63 -9.36
C SER A 209 -3.14 1.48 -9.11
N ILE A 210 -3.62 0.31 -8.71
CA ILE A 210 -2.73 -0.81 -8.38
C ILE A 210 -2.14 -1.46 -9.63
N LEU A 211 -2.98 -1.77 -10.64
CA LEU A 211 -2.57 -2.53 -11.82
C LEU A 211 -2.07 -1.67 -12.99
N ILE A 212 -2.26 -0.34 -12.95
CA ILE A 212 -1.79 0.58 -13.99
C ILE A 212 -0.76 1.56 -13.43
N ASP A 213 -1.12 2.34 -12.40
CA ASP A 213 -0.24 3.41 -11.91
C ASP A 213 0.96 2.87 -11.12
N GLU A 214 0.72 2.00 -10.13
CA GLU A 214 1.78 1.40 -9.31
C GLU A 214 2.53 0.28 -10.03
N ALA A 215 1.88 -0.36 -10.99
CA ALA A 215 2.47 -1.40 -11.82
C ALA A 215 3.60 -0.92 -12.75
N ARG A 216 3.91 0.38 -12.76
CA ARG A 216 5.04 0.97 -13.51
C ARG A 216 6.40 0.62 -12.91
N THR A 217 6.46 0.34 -11.61
CA THR A 217 7.69 0.02 -10.89
C THR A 217 7.62 -1.40 -10.31
N PRO A 218 8.64 -2.25 -10.52
CA PRO A 218 8.67 -3.58 -9.93
C PRO A 218 8.90 -3.50 -8.41
N LEU A 219 8.48 -4.55 -7.71
CA LEU A 219 8.85 -4.81 -6.33
C LEU A 219 10.23 -5.45 -6.30
N ILE A 220 11.13 -4.91 -5.48
CA ILE A 220 12.53 -5.31 -5.42
C ILE A 220 12.92 -5.48 -3.96
N ILE A 221 13.43 -6.66 -3.59
CA ILE A 221 14.17 -6.83 -2.35
C ILE A 221 15.65 -6.70 -2.67
N SER A 222 16.28 -5.69 -2.06
CA SER A 222 17.72 -5.48 -2.15
C SER A 222 18.38 -5.89 -0.84
N GLY A 223 19.51 -6.60 -0.94
CA GLY A 223 20.37 -6.90 0.19
C GLY A 223 21.63 -6.04 0.14
N GLN A 224 22.14 -5.65 1.30
CA GLN A 224 23.54 -5.21 1.38
C GLN A 224 24.41 -6.46 1.30
N VAL A 225 25.33 -6.46 0.35
CA VAL A 225 26.37 -7.49 0.30
C VAL A 225 27.59 -6.88 0.97
N GLU A 226 27.94 -7.38 2.15
CA GLU A 226 29.22 -7.06 2.78
C GLU A 226 30.34 -7.69 1.94
N ARG A 227 30.79 -6.96 0.93
CA ARG A 227 32.05 -7.25 0.26
C ARG A 227 33.16 -6.55 1.04
N PRO A 228 34.28 -7.25 1.35
CA PRO A 228 35.37 -6.62 2.09
C PRO A 228 35.90 -5.44 1.27
N THR A 229 35.75 -4.23 1.81
CA THR A 229 36.26 -3.01 1.17
C THR A 229 37.76 -3.08 0.92
N GLU A 230 38.47 -3.78 1.81
CA GLU A 230 39.90 -4.09 1.72
C GLU A 230 40.26 -4.80 0.40
N LYS A 231 39.44 -5.75 -0.06
CA LYS A 231 39.70 -6.48 -1.31
C LYS A 231 39.66 -5.58 -2.55
N TYR A 232 38.77 -4.58 -2.58
CA TYR A 232 38.75 -3.61 -3.68
C TYR A 232 39.98 -2.72 -3.69
N ILE A 233 40.42 -2.28 -2.51
CA ILE A 233 41.62 -1.44 -2.35
C ILE A 233 42.86 -2.22 -2.77
N GLU A 234 43.01 -3.45 -2.28
CA GLU A 234 44.14 -4.32 -2.56
C GLU A 234 44.18 -4.73 -4.04
N ALA A 235 43.03 -5.14 -4.61
CA ALA A 235 42.94 -5.44 -6.04
C ALA A 235 43.32 -4.25 -6.93
N SER A 236 42.97 -3.02 -6.54
CA SER A 236 43.38 -1.80 -7.24
C SER A 236 44.89 -1.55 -7.17
N GLN A 237 45.51 -1.82 -6.02
CA GLN A 237 46.96 -1.71 -5.84
C GLN A 237 47.71 -2.74 -6.69
N ILE A 238 47.28 -4.00 -6.67
CA ILE A 238 47.88 -5.10 -7.45
C ILE A 238 47.77 -4.83 -8.93
N THR A 239 46.60 -4.39 -9.38
CA THR A 239 46.35 -4.05 -10.79
C THR A 239 47.25 -2.92 -11.28
N SER A 240 47.72 -2.04 -10.39
CA SER A 240 48.70 -1.01 -10.74
C SER A 240 50.08 -1.60 -11.07
N ALA A 241 50.42 -2.77 -10.49
CA ALA A 241 51.66 -3.50 -10.78
C ALA A 241 51.56 -4.43 -12.02
N LEU A 242 50.34 -4.74 -12.50
CA LEU A 242 50.15 -5.59 -13.67
C LEU A 242 50.36 -4.83 -15.00
N ASN A 243 51.11 -5.45 -15.92
CA ASN A 243 51.45 -4.91 -17.23
C ASN A 243 50.48 -5.40 -18.32
N LYS A 244 49.96 -4.48 -19.13
CA LYS A 244 49.01 -4.74 -20.22
C LYS A 244 49.55 -5.64 -21.33
N GLU A 245 50.85 -5.67 -21.58
CA GLU A 245 51.42 -6.46 -22.69
C GLU A 245 51.61 -7.94 -22.31
N ASN A 246 51.80 -8.24 -21.02
CA ASN A 246 52.14 -9.59 -20.57
C ASN A 246 51.05 -10.23 -19.72
N HIS A 247 50.35 -9.45 -18.88
CA HIS A 247 49.51 -9.99 -17.81
C HIS A 247 48.01 -10.01 -18.15
N TYR A 248 47.52 -9.17 -19.06
CA TYR A 248 46.10 -9.17 -19.44
C TYR A 248 45.87 -8.56 -20.82
N GLU A 249 44.88 -9.07 -21.53
CA GLU A 249 44.41 -8.54 -22.80
C GLU A 249 43.15 -7.70 -22.57
N VAL A 250 43.03 -6.58 -23.29
CA VAL A 250 41.88 -5.67 -23.23
C VAL A 250 41.15 -5.69 -24.57
N ASP A 251 39.89 -6.11 -24.56
CA ASP A 251 38.98 -5.98 -25.70
C ASP A 251 38.13 -4.71 -25.52
N GLU A 252 38.57 -3.62 -26.14
CA GLU A 252 37.86 -2.34 -26.11
C GLU A 252 36.48 -2.40 -26.79
N LYS A 253 36.31 -3.28 -27.78
CA LYS A 253 35.06 -3.40 -28.54
C LYS A 253 34.01 -4.15 -27.74
N ALA A 254 34.40 -5.22 -27.06
CA ALA A 254 33.53 -5.97 -26.15
C ALA A 254 33.46 -5.37 -24.73
N ARG A 255 34.26 -4.34 -24.43
CA ARG A 255 34.47 -3.77 -23.09
C ARG A 255 34.77 -4.86 -22.05
N ASN A 256 35.68 -5.77 -22.40
CA ASN A 256 36.06 -6.87 -21.52
C ASN A 256 37.57 -6.98 -21.38
N VAL A 257 38.01 -7.68 -20.34
CA VAL A 257 39.41 -7.94 -20.03
C VAL A 257 39.58 -9.43 -19.80
N LEU A 258 40.68 -9.99 -20.29
CA LEU A 258 41.09 -11.38 -20.07
C LEU A 258 42.47 -11.39 -19.41
N LEU A 259 42.65 -12.16 -18.34
CA LEU A 259 43.97 -12.39 -17.74
C LEU A 259 44.70 -13.46 -18.55
N THR A 260 46.01 -13.28 -18.76
CA THR A 260 46.90 -14.31 -19.31
C THR A 260 47.36 -15.24 -18.19
N ASP A 261 47.93 -16.41 -18.53
CA ASP A 261 48.50 -17.34 -17.55
C ASP A 261 49.59 -16.66 -16.68
N GLU A 262 50.40 -15.79 -17.27
CA GLU A 262 51.39 -14.98 -16.55
C GLU A 262 50.73 -13.97 -15.60
N GLY A 263 49.61 -13.38 -16.02
CA GLY A 263 48.84 -12.46 -15.18
C GLY A 263 48.17 -13.14 -13.99
N PHE A 264 47.67 -14.37 -14.16
CA PHE A 264 47.19 -15.19 -13.05
C PHE A 264 48.30 -15.46 -12.04
N ALA A 265 49.44 -15.98 -12.50
CA ALA A 265 50.57 -16.30 -11.64
C ALA A 265 51.10 -15.07 -10.88
N GLU A 266 51.18 -13.91 -11.55
CA GLU A 266 51.65 -12.68 -10.91
C GLU A 266 50.63 -12.11 -9.92
N ALA A 267 49.34 -12.14 -10.24
CA ALA A 267 48.29 -11.71 -9.33
C ALA A 267 48.23 -12.61 -8.07
N GLU A 268 48.33 -13.92 -8.23
CA GLU A 268 48.41 -14.90 -7.13
C GLU A 268 49.63 -14.67 -6.25
N ARG A 269 50.80 -14.42 -6.86
CA ARG A 269 52.05 -14.11 -6.15
C ARG A 269 51.95 -12.81 -5.34
N LEU A 270 51.32 -11.77 -5.90
CA LEU A 270 51.15 -10.48 -5.23
C LEU A 270 50.10 -10.53 -4.11
N LEU A 271 49.08 -11.37 -4.26
CA LEU A 271 48.04 -11.61 -3.24
C LEU A 271 48.44 -12.64 -2.18
N GLU A 272 49.57 -13.32 -2.37
CA GLU A 272 50.00 -14.47 -1.55
C GLU A 272 48.94 -15.59 -1.48
N VAL A 273 48.17 -15.78 -2.57
CA VAL A 273 47.15 -16.84 -2.70
C VAL A 273 47.58 -17.89 -3.73
N LYS A 274 46.99 -19.09 -3.66
CA LYS A 274 47.30 -20.17 -4.60
C LYS A 274 46.39 -20.22 -5.82
N ASP A 275 45.19 -19.67 -5.70
CA ASP A 275 44.16 -19.71 -6.74
C ASP A 275 43.23 -18.51 -6.56
N LEU A 276 43.02 -17.72 -7.62
CA LEU A 276 42.09 -16.59 -7.59
C LEU A 276 40.61 -17.00 -7.56
N PHE A 277 40.29 -18.24 -7.95
CA PHE A 277 38.94 -18.79 -8.02
C PHE A 277 38.56 -19.66 -6.81
N ASP A 278 39.35 -19.64 -5.75
CA ASP A 278 39.05 -20.35 -4.51
C ASP A 278 37.64 -19.99 -3.99
N PRO A 279 36.70 -20.95 -3.86
CA PRO A 279 35.36 -20.69 -3.34
C PRO A 279 35.33 -20.14 -1.92
N GLU A 280 36.33 -20.46 -1.08
CA GLU A 280 36.42 -19.96 0.30
C GLU A 280 36.96 -18.52 0.34
N ASN A 281 37.79 -18.11 -0.62
CA ASN A 281 38.39 -16.79 -0.69
C ASN A 281 38.48 -16.23 -2.13
N PRO A 282 37.35 -15.88 -2.77
CA PRO A 282 37.36 -15.51 -4.18
C PRO A 282 38.03 -14.13 -4.39
N TRP A 283 38.98 -14.08 -5.31
CA TRP A 283 39.72 -12.87 -5.71
C TRP A 283 39.52 -12.49 -7.17
N ALA A 284 39.20 -13.46 -8.04
CA ALA A 284 39.11 -13.29 -9.47
C ALA A 284 38.23 -12.08 -9.88
N HIS A 285 37.01 -11.99 -9.35
CA HIS A 285 36.08 -10.90 -9.71
C HIS A 285 36.60 -9.51 -9.30
N PHE A 286 37.29 -9.38 -8.16
CA PHE A 286 37.89 -8.11 -7.74
C PHE A 286 39.02 -7.67 -8.67
N ILE A 287 39.91 -8.61 -9.05
CA ILE A 287 41.02 -8.34 -9.97
C ILE A 287 40.49 -7.99 -11.37
N PHE A 288 39.55 -8.75 -11.92
CA PHE A 288 38.93 -8.44 -13.20
C PHE A 288 38.28 -7.05 -13.20
N ASN A 289 37.54 -6.71 -12.16
CA ASN A 289 36.91 -5.39 -12.04
C ASN A 289 37.92 -4.26 -11.86
N ALA A 290 39.01 -4.48 -11.12
CA ALA A 290 40.08 -3.51 -10.97
C ALA A 290 40.79 -3.25 -12.31
N ILE A 291 41.06 -4.27 -13.12
CA ILE A 291 41.67 -4.10 -14.45
C ILE A 291 40.69 -3.40 -15.41
N LYS A 292 39.41 -3.80 -15.42
CA LYS A 292 38.36 -3.10 -16.17
C LYS A 292 38.30 -1.62 -15.77
N ALA A 293 38.26 -1.32 -14.47
CA ALA A 293 38.23 0.05 -13.97
C ALA A 293 39.48 0.84 -14.38
N LYS A 294 40.67 0.21 -14.38
CA LYS A 294 41.93 0.83 -14.81
C LYS A 294 41.91 1.19 -16.30
N GLU A 295 41.60 0.23 -17.16
CA GLU A 295 41.81 0.32 -18.61
C GLU A 295 40.60 0.83 -19.40
N LEU A 296 39.38 0.45 -19.03
CA LEU A 296 38.17 0.72 -19.81
C LEU A 296 37.36 1.92 -19.31
N PHE A 297 37.57 2.35 -18.06
CA PHE A 297 36.84 3.45 -17.44
C PHE A 297 37.77 4.62 -17.13
N ILE A 298 37.70 5.64 -17.99
CA ILE A 298 38.58 6.82 -18.00
C ILE A 298 37.88 7.99 -17.30
N LYS A 299 38.60 8.62 -16.38
CA LYS A 299 38.18 9.85 -15.70
C LYS A 299 37.99 10.98 -16.72
N ASP A 300 36.96 11.80 -16.52
CA ASP A 300 36.52 12.89 -17.39
C ASP A 300 35.96 12.44 -18.75
N VAL A 301 35.80 11.13 -18.98
CA VAL A 301 35.13 10.55 -20.15
C VAL A 301 33.92 9.72 -19.71
N ASN A 302 34.13 8.69 -18.90
CA ASN A 302 33.07 7.78 -18.44
C ASN A 302 32.48 8.19 -17.06
N TYR A 303 33.26 8.90 -16.25
CA TYR A 303 32.83 9.48 -14.97
C TYR A 303 33.65 10.70 -14.60
N ILE A 304 33.14 11.43 -13.60
CA ILE A 304 33.86 12.48 -12.88
C ILE A 304 33.87 12.16 -11.39
N VAL A 305 34.83 12.73 -10.65
CA VAL A 305 34.86 12.67 -9.19
C VAL A 305 34.39 14.03 -8.65
N ARG A 306 33.30 14.05 -7.89
CA ARG A 306 32.73 15.28 -7.32
C ARG A 306 32.32 15.03 -5.88
N ASN A 307 32.68 15.93 -4.96
CA ASN A 307 32.38 15.80 -3.53
C ASN A 307 32.83 14.45 -2.91
N ASN A 308 33.99 13.93 -3.35
CA ASN A 308 34.49 12.62 -2.93
C ASN A 308 33.61 11.43 -3.36
N GLU A 309 32.78 11.59 -4.40
CA GLU A 309 31.96 10.53 -4.99
C GLU A 309 32.22 10.39 -6.50
N VAL A 310 32.18 9.16 -7.01
CA VAL A 310 32.24 8.87 -8.44
C VAL A 310 30.86 9.05 -9.05
N VAL A 311 30.74 9.89 -10.08
CA VAL A 311 29.48 10.16 -10.79
C VAL A 311 29.63 9.84 -12.26
N ILE A 312 28.73 8.99 -12.77
CA ILE A 312 28.74 8.53 -14.17
C ILE A 312 28.46 9.71 -15.11
N VAL A 313 29.19 9.74 -16.24
CA VAL A 313 28.94 10.67 -17.34
C VAL A 313 28.48 9.87 -18.56
N ASP A 314 27.44 10.35 -19.22
CA ASP A 314 27.03 9.83 -20.52
C ASP A 314 28.07 10.22 -21.58
N GLU A 315 28.76 9.23 -22.14
CA GLU A 315 29.84 9.39 -23.12
C GLU A 315 29.40 10.15 -24.39
N PHE A 316 28.12 10.09 -24.77
CA PHE A 316 27.62 10.73 -25.98
C PHE A 316 27.17 12.16 -25.73
N THR A 317 26.58 12.43 -24.56
CA THR A 317 25.95 13.72 -24.27
C THR A 317 26.74 14.60 -23.29
N GLY A 318 27.75 14.04 -22.62
CA GLY A 318 28.51 14.70 -21.57
C GLY A 318 27.68 15.01 -20.31
N ARG A 319 26.46 14.48 -20.21
CA ARG A 319 25.56 14.72 -19.08
C ARG A 319 25.98 13.89 -17.88
N VAL A 320 26.01 14.53 -16.72
CA VAL A 320 26.26 13.87 -15.43
C VAL A 320 24.99 13.13 -14.99
N LEU A 321 25.11 11.83 -14.76
CA LEU A 321 24.03 10.92 -14.34
C LEU A 321 24.11 10.65 -12.84
N THR A 322 23.65 11.61 -12.04
CA THR A 322 23.63 11.50 -10.57
C THR A 322 22.72 10.36 -10.10
N GLY A 323 23.18 9.58 -9.12
CA GLY A 323 22.43 8.47 -8.53
C GLY A 323 22.48 7.14 -9.30
N ARG A 324 23.22 7.08 -10.41
CA ARG A 324 23.49 5.81 -11.13
C ARG A 324 24.82 5.23 -10.70
N ARG A 325 24.86 3.90 -10.53
CA ARG A 325 26.07 3.13 -10.25
C ARG A 325 26.24 2.02 -11.29
N TRP A 326 27.47 1.59 -11.51
CA TRP A 326 27.75 0.38 -12.30
C TRP A 326 27.51 -0.86 -11.43
N SER A 327 27.00 -1.92 -12.04
CA SER A 327 26.69 -3.18 -11.37
C SER A 327 27.93 -4.07 -11.18
N ASP A 328 27.76 -5.15 -10.41
CA ASP A 328 28.73 -6.24 -10.25
C ASP A 328 30.07 -5.78 -9.63
N GLY A 329 30.02 -4.89 -8.65
CA GLY A 329 31.21 -4.38 -7.97
C GLY A 329 32.10 -3.44 -8.78
N LEU A 330 31.77 -3.12 -10.04
CA LEU A 330 32.60 -2.28 -10.89
C LEU A 330 32.64 -0.82 -10.40
N HIS A 331 31.54 -0.30 -9.85
CA HIS A 331 31.53 1.06 -9.32
C HIS A 331 32.47 1.19 -8.12
N GLN A 332 32.47 0.19 -7.23
CA GLN A 332 33.39 0.09 -6.08
C GLN A 332 34.84 -0.02 -6.53
N ALA A 333 35.12 -0.76 -7.61
CA ALA A 333 36.48 -0.84 -8.18
C ALA A 333 36.96 0.52 -8.73
N ILE A 334 36.08 1.33 -9.31
CA ILE A 334 36.38 2.70 -9.76
C ILE A 334 36.56 3.64 -8.55
N GLU A 335 35.73 3.50 -7.52
CA GLU A 335 35.89 4.23 -6.25
C GLU A 335 37.26 3.93 -5.62
N ALA A 336 37.67 2.66 -5.60
CA ALA A 336 38.99 2.23 -5.13
C ALA A 336 40.14 2.80 -5.99
N LYS A 337 40.01 2.75 -7.33
CA LYS A 337 40.98 3.35 -8.29
C LYS A 337 41.20 4.83 -8.01
N GLU A 338 40.13 5.58 -7.77
CA GLU A 338 40.19 7.03 -7.52
C GLU A 338 40.46 7.39 -6.05
N ARG A 339 40.59 6.39 -5.17
CA ARG A 339 40.85 6.54 -3.72
C ARG A 339 39.76 7.37 -3.02
N VAL A 340 38.52 7.21 -3.45
CA VAL A 340 37.35 7.77 -2.75
C VAL A 340 36.74 6.75 -1.78
N GLU A 341 35.81 7.20 -0.94
CA GLU A 341 35.10 6.31 -0.02
C GLU A 341 34.27 5.28 -0.79
N ILE A 342 34.53 4.00 -0.55
CA ILE A 342 33.84 2.90 -1.25
C ILE A 342 32.51 2.68 -0.53
N GLN A 343 31.41 2.87 -1.27
CA GLN A 343 30.09 2.67 -0.71
C GLN A 343 29.67 1.18 -0.81
N PRO A 344 28.98 0.64 0.21
CA PRO A 344 28.55 -0.76 0.20
C PRO A 344 27.67 -1.06 -1.02
N GLU A 345 27.86 -2.25 -1.60
CA GLU A 345 27.10 -2.70 -2.75
C GLU A 345 25.70 -3.17 -2.32
N THR A 346 24.67 -2.63 -2.96
CA THR A 346 23.30 -3.15 -2.87
C THR A 346 23.05 -4.07 -4.05
N GLN A 347 22.75 -5.34 -3.77
CA GLN A 347 22.37 -6.32 -4.80
C GLN A 347 20.88 -6.60 -4.74
N THR A 348 20.22 -6.68 -5.90
CA THR A 348 18.86 -7.19 -6.00
C THR A 348 18.83 -8.69 -5.73
N LEU A 349 18.18 -9.10 -4.64
CA LEU A 349 18.02 -10.51 -4.26
C LEU A 349 16.81 -11.15 -4.95
N ALA A 350 15.70 -10.43 -5.02
CA ALA A 350 14.47 -10.91 -5.63
C ALA A 350 13.68 -9.75 -6.24
N THR A 351 12.96 -10.02 -7.32
CA THR A 351 12.14 -9.01 -8.02
C THR A 351 10.90 -9.63 -8.65
N ILE A 352 9.79 -8.91 -8.61
CA ILE A 352 8.57 -9.25 -9.34
C ILE A 352 7.83 -7.97 -9.75
N THR A 353 7.20 -7.99 -10.92
CA THR A 353 6.30 -6.92 -11.34
C THR A 353 4.88 -7.18 -10.82
N TYR A 354 4.10 -6.13 -10.58
CA TYR A 354 2.69 -6.31 -10.18
C TYR A 354 1.89 -7.10 -11.22
N GLN A 355 2.18 -6.93 -12.52
CA GLN A 355 1.59 -7.72 -13.60
C GLN A 355 1.79 -9.22 -13.36
N ASN A 356 3.04 -9.65 -13.16
CA ASN A 356 3.34 -11.06 -12.98
C ASN A 356 2.82 -11.60 -11.65
N LEU A 357 2.88 -10.80 -10.57
CA LEU A 357 2.35 -11.18 -9.26
C LEU A 357 0.85 -11.49 -9.32
N PHE A 358 0.05 -10.59 -9.90
CA PHE A 358 -1.40 -10.77 -9.94
C PHE A 358 -1.86 -11.85 -10.91
N LEU A 359 -1.07 -12.16 -11.94
CA LEU A 359 -1.32 -13.30 -12.82
C LEU A 359 -1.15 -14.67 -12.13
N LEU A 360 -0.56 -14.73 -10.92
CA LEU A 360 -0.48 -15.96 -10.13
C LEU A 360 -1.82 -16.36 -9.50
N TYR A 361 -2.77 -15.43 -9.38
CA TYR A 361 -4.09 -15.75 -8.83
C TYR A 361 -4.96 -16.47 -9.87
N PRO A 362 -5.55 -17.63 -9.54
CA PRO A 362 -6.48 -18.32 -10.41
C PRO A 362 -7.69 -17.48 -10.82
N LYS A 363 -8.15 -16.61 -9.91
CA LYS A 363 -9.22 -15.64 -10.19
C LYS A 363 -8.86 -14.28 -9.62
N ILE A 364 -8.90 -13.26 -10.48
CA ILE A 364 -8.67 -11.86 -10.14
C ILE A 364 -9.92 -11.05 -10.47
N SER A 365 -10.22 -10.06 -9.64
CA SER A 365 -11.29 -9.10 -9.87
C SER A 365 -10.92 -7.75 -9.28
N GLY A 366 -11.60 -6.69 -9.68
CA GLY A 366 -11.31 -5.38 -9.13
C GLY A 366 -12.43 -4.37 -9.27
N MET A 367 -12.35 -3.30 -8.49
CA MET A 367 -13.35 -2.25 -8.49
C MET A 367 -12.68 -0.88 -8.50
N THR A 368 -13.27 0.08 -9.20
CA THR A 368 -12.79 1.48 -9.25
C THR A 368 -13.86 2.39 -9.86
N GLY A 369 -13.69 3.71 -9.76
CA GLY A 369 -14.56 4.68 -10.43
C GLY A 369 -14.19 4.99 -11.88
N THR A 370 -13.05 4.49 -12.36
CA THR A 370 -12.34 5.04 -13.54
C THR A 370 -11.69 3.99 -14.46
N ALA A 371 -12.12 2.72 -14.44
CA ALA A 371 -11.47 1.66 -15.22
C ALA A 371 -11.72 1.70 -16.74
N LYS A 372 -12.83 2.28 -17.21
CA LYS A 372 -13.27 2.17 -18.62
C LYS A 372 -12.31 2.82 -19.60
N THR A 373 -11.53 3.81 -19.16
CA THR A 373 -10.50 4.44 -20.00
C THR A 373 -9.34 3.50 -20.26
N GLU A 374 -9.00 2.64 -19.29
CA GLU A 374 -7.88 1.69 -19.35
C GLU A 374 -8.31 0.25 -19.70
N GLU A 375 -9.55 0.05 -20.18
CA GLU A 375 -10.11 -1.29 -20.46
C GLU A 375 -9.22 -2.13 -21.38
N ALA A 376 -8.62 -1.51 -22.41
CA ALA A 376 -7.75 -2.20 -23.34
C ALA A 376 -6.47 -2.76 -22.68
N GLU A 377 -5.96 -2.08 -21.66
CA GLU A 377 -4.78 -2.55 -20.93
C GLU A 377 -5.14 -3.70 -19.99
N PHE A 378 -6.25 -3.58 -19.26
CA PHE A 378 -6.78 -4.65 -18.41
C PHE A 378 -7.06 -5.95 -19.19
N GLU A 379 -7.72 -5.84 -20.34
CA GLU A 379 -8.03 -7.00 -21.17
C GLU A 379 -6.76 -7.63 -21.77
N ARG A 380 -5.81 -6.80 -22.23
CA ARG A 380 -4.60 -7.30 -22.87
C ARG A 380 -3.68 -8.03 -21.88
N ILE A 381 -3.41 -7.43 -20.73
CA ILE A 381 -2.44 -7.92 -19.74
C ILE A 381 -3.08 -8.96 -18.80
N TYR A 382 -4.21 -8.60 -18.20
CA TYR A 382 -4.82 -9.38 -17.11
C TYR A 382 -6.02 -10.21 -17.55
N LYS A 383 -6.45 -10.11 -18.82
CA LYS A 383 -7.69 -10.74 -19.32
C LYS A 383 -8.94 -10.33 -18.54
N LEU A 384 -8.91 -9.11 -17.97
CA LEU A 384 -9.99 -8.55 -17.18
C LEU A 384 -10.91 -7.69 -18.05
N GLU A 385 -12.20 -8.04 -18.07
CA GLU A 385 -13.24 -7.26 -18.75
C GLU A 385 -13.76 -6.15 -17.82
N VAL A 386 -13.98 -4.94 -18.34
CA VAL A 386 -14.56 -3.82 -17.58
C VAL A 386 -16.07 -3.72 -17.84
N THR A 387 -16.85 -3.66 -16.76
CA THR A 387 -18.30 -3.43 -16.81
C THR A 387 -18.66 -2.18 -16.01
N VAL A 388 -19.34 -1.23 -16.67
CA VAL A 388 -19.74 0.04 -16.05
C VAL A 388 -21.10 -0.11 -15.38
N ILE A 389 -21.12 0.07 -14.07
CA ILE A 389 -22.32 -0.11 -13.25
C ILE A 389 -23.10 1.20 -13.21
N PRO A 390 -24.43 1.17 -13.40
CA PRO A 390 -25.25 2.36 -13.26
C PRO A 390 -25.19 2.88 -11.82
N THR A 391 -25.21 4.19 -11.65
CA THR A 391 -25.25 4.83 -10.33
C THR A 391 -26.60 4.62 -9.66
N ASN A 392 -26.63 4.38 -8.35
CA ASN A 392 -27.85 4.19 -7.56
C ASN A 392 -28.80 5.40 -7.68
N ARG A 393 -28.23 6.61 -7.77
CA ARG A 393 -28.97 7.86 -7.98
C ARG A 393 -28.45 8.59 -9.21
N ILE A 394 -29.32 9.34 -9.87
CA ILE A 394 -28.93 10.18 -11.02
C ILE A 394 -27.94 11.24 -10.54
N ARG A 395 -26.75 11.26 -11.15
CA ARG A 395 -25.68 12.20 -10.86
C ARG A 395 -26.09 13.63 -11.21
N ARG A 396 -26.09 14.53 -10.21
CA ARG A 396 -26.36 15.97 -10.37
C ARG A 396 -25.10 16.85 -10.37
N ARG A 397 -23.91 16.24 -10.29
CA ARG A 397 -22.62 16.96 -10.32
C ARG A 397 -22.39 17.53 -11.72
N GLN A 398 -22.26 18.84 -11.81
CA GLN A 398 -21.88 19.55 -13.04
C GLN A 398 -20.35 19.53 -13.17
N ASP A 399 -19.84 18.94 -14.24
CA ASP A 399 -18.43 19.03 -14.62
C ASP A 399 -18.29 20.20 -15.61
N TRP A 400 -17.49 21.20 -15.24
CA TRP A 400 -17.27 22.40 -16.05
C TRP A 400 -16.07 22.19 -16.97
N SER A 401 -16.02 22.89 -18.11
CA SER A 401 -14.89 22.82 -19.03
C SER A 401 -13.61 23.41 -18.43
N ASP A 402 -12.47 22.89 -18.86
CA ASP A 402 -11.16 23.35 -18.40
C ASP A 402 -10.93 24.84 -18.69
N VAL A 403 -10.32 25.53 -17.73
CA VAL A 403 -9.91 26.94 -17.87
C VAL A 403 -8.39 27.01 -18.05
N VAL A 404 -7.96 27.45 -19.23
CA VAL A 404 -6.53 27.52 -19.59
C VAL A 404 -6.00 28.93 -19.39
N PHE A 405 -4.86 29.04 -18.70
CA PHE A 405 -4.19 30.32 -18.43
C PHE A 405 -2.84 30.38 -19.16
N LYS A 406 -2.45 31.58 -19.59
CA LYS A 406 -1.16 31.83 -20.26
C LYS A 406 0.04 31.59 -19.34
N THR A 407 -0.09 31.86 -18.05
CA THR A 407 0.99 31.71 -17.06
C THR A 407 0.51 30.90 -15.86
N GLU A 408 1.44 30.15 -15.26
CA GLU A 408 1.14 29.37 -14.06
C GLU A 408 0.79 30.26 -12.87
N GLU A 409 1.47 31.41 -12.72
CA GLU A 409 1.15 32.38 -11.67
C GLU A 409 -0.29 32.92 -11.82
N GLY A 410 -0.72 33.22 -13.06
CA GLY A 410 -2.08 33.66 -13.35
C GLY A 410 -3.12 32.60 -12.98
N LYS A 411 -2.85 31.32 -13.32
CA LYS A 411 -3.67 30.17 -12.93
C LYS A 411 -3.85 30.09 -11.41
N TRP A 412 -2.76 30.11 -10.64
CA TRP A 412 -2.83 29.95 -9.17
C TRP A 412 -3.53 31.12 -8.47
N LYS A 413 -3.33 32.35 -8.94
CA LYS A 413 -4.07 33.52 -8.44
C LYS A 413 -5.58 33.39 -8.72
N ALA A 414 -5.96 32.90 -9.90
CA ALA A 414 -7.36 32.66 -10.23
C ALA A 414 -7.99 31.57 -9.34
N ILE A 415 -7.28 30.46 -9.13
CA ILE A 415 -7.72 29.37 -8.23
C ILE A 415 -7.91 29.89 -6.80
N ALA A 416 -6.96 30.65 -6.26
CA ALA A 416 -7.05 31.21 -4.91
C ALA A 416 -8.27 32.15 -4.77
N LYS A 417 -8.51 32.99 -5.77
CA LYS A 417 -9.68 33.89 -5.82
C LYS A 417 -11.01 33.12 -5.85
N GLU A 418 -11.08 32.05 -6.64
CA GLU A 418 -12.28 31.20 -6.70
C GLU A 418 -12.52 30.49 -5.37
N CYS A 419 -11.47 29.94 -4.75
CA CYS A 419 -11.54 29.34 -3.41
C CYS A 419 -12.07 30.35 -2.38
N ALA A 420 -11.55 31.58 -2.37
CA ALA A 420 -12.00 32.63 -1.47
C ALA A 420 -13.49 32.99 -1.70
N GLN A 421 -13.94 33.06 -2.95
CA GLN A 421 -15.34 33.34 -3.28
C GLN A 421 -16.27 32.21 -2.81
N MET A 422 -15.90 30.95 -3.06
CA MET A 422 -16.69 29.80 -2.64
C MET A 422 -16.73 29.67 -1.11
N HIS A 423 -15.59 29.88 -0.44
CA HIS A 423 -15.48 29.93 1.01
C HIS A 423 -16.43 30.98 1.61
N LYS A 424 -16.41 32.21 1.07
CA LYS A 424 -17.30 33.31 1.51
C LYS A 424 -18.78 32.98 1.31
N ASN A 425 -19.12 32.27 0.23
CA ASN A 425 -20.48 31.79 -0.01
C ASN A 425 -20.86 30.59 0.90
N GLY A 426 -19.91 30.03 1.63
CA GLY A 426 -20.09 28.86 2.50
C GLY A 426 -20.05 27.52 1.76
N ARG A 427 -19.68 27.49 0.47
CA ARG A 427 -19.57 26.25 -0.30
C ARG A 427 -18.24 25.54 0.02
N PRO A 428 -18.24 24.25 0.39
CA PRO A 428 -16.99 23.51 0.59
C PRO A 428 -16.21 23.37 -0.73
N VAL A 429 -14.88 23.43 -0.64
CA VAL A 429 -13.96 23.34 -1.77
C VAL A 429 -12.87 22.31 -1.47
N LEU A 430 -12.66 21.39 -2.42
CA LEU A 430 -11.51 20.50 -2.47
C LEU A 430 -10.66 20.86 -3.68
N VAL A 431 -9.38 21.15 -3.48
CA VAL A 431 -8.43 21.46 -4.55
C VAL A 431 -7.39 20.35 -4.66
N GLY A 432 -7.36 19.68 -5.80
CA GLY A 432 -6.34 18.68 -6.11
C GLY A 432 -5.09 19.34 -6.71
N THR A 433 -3.90 18.92 -6.26
CA THR A 433 -2.62 19.29 -6.88
C THR A 433 -1.79 18.04 -7.18
N THR A 434 -0.75 18.20 -8.00
CA THR A 434 0.16 17.11 -8.39
C THR A 434 1.44 17.05 -7.56
N SER A 435 1.76 18.07 -6.75
CA SER A 435 3.01 18.11 -5.98
C SER A 435 2.86 18.94 -4.70
N VAL A 436 3.63 18.58 -3.68
CA VAL A 436 3.64 19.26 -2.37
C VAL A 436 3.99 20.74 -2.52
N GLU A 437 4.97 21.06 -3.35
CA GLU A 437 5.38 22.45 -3.63
C GLU A 437 4.20 23.32 -4.13
N LYS A 438 3.39 22.79 -5.05
CA LYS A 438 2.21 23.47 -5.59
C LYS A 438 1.13 23.66 -4.53
N SER A 439 0.92 22.65 -3.69
CA SER A 439 -0.02 22.73 -2.56
C SER A 439 0.40 23.79 -1.54
N GLU A 440 1.68 23.84 -1.20
CA GLU A 440 2.23 24.87 -0.32
C GLU A 440 2.15 26.27 -0.93
N TYR A 441 2.39 26.40 -2.24
CA TYR A 441 2.24 27.67 -2.94
C TYR A 441 0.79 28.19 -2.87
N LEU A 442 -0.19 27.34 -3.15
CA LEU A 442 -1.60 27.70 -3.00
C LEU A 442 -1.97 28.01 -1.53
N SER A 443 -1.44 27.23 -0.58
CA SER A 443 -1.62 27.49 0.85
C SER A 443 -1.13 28.88 1.26
N LYS A 444 0.03 29.31 0.73
CA LYS A 444 0.57 30.66 0.96
C LYS A 444 -0.36 31.75 0.40
N LEU A 445 -0.91 31.55 -0.80
CA LEU A 445 -1.86 32.49 -1.41
C LEU A 445 -3.15 32.61 -0.58
N LEU A 446 -3.73 31.48 -0.16
CA LEU A 446 -4.94 31.47 0.66
C LEU A 446 -4.71 32.09 2.05
N LYS A 447 -3.54 31.87 2.67
CA LYS A 447 -3.14 32.52 3.93
C LYS A 447 -3.07 34.04 3.78
N LYS A 448 -2.55 34.54 2.66
CA LYS A 448 -2.48 35.97 2.37
C LYS A 448 -3.87 36.61 2.34
N ASP A 449 -4.86 35.88 1.84
CA ASP A 449 -6.26 36.31 1.77
C ASP A 449 -7.05 35.94 3.05
N SER A 450 -6.38 35.49 4.12
CA SER A 450 -6.97 35.09 5.40
C SER A 450 -8.04 33.99 5.30
N ILE A 451 -7.92 33.11 4.29
CA ILE A 451 -8.81 31.96 4.10
C ILE A 451 -8.29 30.77 4.90
N GLN A 452 -9.08 30.33 5.88
CA GLN A 452 -8.80 29.09 6.61
C GLN A 452 -8.92 27.89 5.68
N HIS A 453 -7.89 27.04 5.70
CA HIS A 453 -7.84 25.84 4.87
C HIS A 453 -6.98 24.76 5.53
N GLU A 454 -7.20 23.53 5.12
CA GLU A 454 -6.41 22.37 5.51
C GLU A 454 -5.56 21.88 4.34
N LEU A 455 -4.36 21.38 4.63
CA LEU A 455 -3.37 20.94 3.64
C LEU A 455 -3.02 19.47 3.87
N LEU A 456 -3.19 18.65 2.84
CA LEU A 456 -2.92 17.21 2.85
C LEU A 456 -1.81 16.90 1.83
N ASN A 457 -0.77 16.23 2.28
CA ASN A 457 0.46 16.03 1.52
C ASN A 457 0.72 14.55 1.18
N ALA A 458 -0.23 13.64 1.45
CA ALA A 458 -0.13 12.21 1.16
C ALA A 458 1.12 11.56 1.77
N ARG A 459 1.54 12.02 2.96
CA ARG A 459 2.66 11.38 3.68
C ARG A 459 2.14 10.14 4.40
N PRO A 460 2.80 8.96 4.28
CA PRO A 460 2.35 7.72 4.92
C PRO A 460 2.03 7.87 6.41
N GLU A 461 2.89 8.57 7.14
CA GLU A 461 2.75 8.85 8.57
C GLU A 461 1.51 9.68 8.93
N ASN A 462 0.93 10.41 7.97
CA ASN A 462 -0.21 11.30 8.19
C ASN A 462 -1.50 10.78 7.55
N VAL A 463 -1.51 9.62 6.88
CA VAL A 463 -2.68 9.14 6.12
C VAL A 463 -3.94 9.09 6.99
N GLU A 464 -3.81 8.60 8.22
CA GLU A 464 -4.92 8.55 9.18
C GLU A 464 -5.45 9.95 9.49
N ARG A 465 -4.56 10.87 9.90
CA ARG A 465 -4.92 12.27 10.18
C ARG A 465 -5.50 12.99 8.95
N GLU A 466 -4.98 12.70 7.76
CA GLU A 466 -5.49 13.23 6.52
C GLU A 466 -6.92 12.73 6.25
N ALA A 467 -7.20 11.45 6.52
CA ALA A 467 -8.56 10.91 6.47
C ALA A 467 -9.49 11.61 7.47
N GLU A 468 -9.03 11.91 8.69
CA GLU A 468 -9.83 12.67 9.67
C GLU A 468 -10.23 14.06 9.14
N ILE A 469 -9.31 14.74 8.48
CA ILE A 469 -9.55 16.05 7.88
C ILE A 469 -10.50 15.94 6.68
N VAL A 470 -10.28 14.97 5.78
CA VAL A 470 -11.12 14.76 4.59
C VAL A 470 -12.56 14.41 4.97
N ALA A 471 -12.76 13.61 6.01
CA ALA A 471 -14.09 13.28 6.53
C ALA A 471 -14.91 14.53 6.94
N GLN A 472 -14.24 15.67 7.19
CA GLN A 472 -14.87 16.95 7.54
C GLN A 472 -14.82 17.99 6.41
N ALA A 473 -14.24 17.68 5.26
CA ALA A 473 -14.09 18.60 4.13
C ALA A 473 -15.43 19.03 3.50
N GLY A 474 -16.53 18.31 3.78
CA GLY A 474 -17.87 18.64 3.29
C GLY A 474 -18.62 19.70 4.12
N ARG A 475 -18.00 20.25 5.16
CA ARG A 475 -18.62 21.28 6.02
C ARG A 475 -18.73 22.64 5.33
N ARG A 476 -19.69 23.45 5.78
CA ARG A 476 -19.91 24.80 5.26
C ARG A 476 -18.63 25.63 5.36
N GLY A 477 -18.17 26.15 4.22
CA GLY A 477 -16.97 26.98 4.12
C GLY A 477 -15.65 26.22 4.25
N ALA A 478 -15.62 24.89 4.32
CA ALA A 478 -14.35 24.17 4.37
C ALA A 478 -13.55 24.34 3.06
N VAL A 479 -12.24 24.57 3.17
CA VAL A 479 -11.31 24.58 2.03
C VAL A 479 -10.21 23.57 2.32
N THR A 480 -10.07 22.58 1.46
CA THR A 480 -9.10 21.49 1.63
C THR A 480 -8.22 21.38 0.39
N ILE A 481 -6.91 21.35 0.57
CA ILE A 481 -5.94 21.14 -0.51
C ILE A 481 -5.41 19.72 -0.38
N ALA A 482 -5.57 18.91 -1.42
CA ALA A 482 -5.15 17.51 -1.46
C ALA A 482 -4.07 17.30 -2.52
N THR A 483 -2.88 16.91 -2.08
CA THR A 483 -1.75 16.57 -2.96
C THR A 483 -1.87 15.13 -3.44
N ASN A 484 -1.81 14.89 -4.75
CA ASN A 484 -1.75 13.55 -5.36
C ASN A 484 -2.77 12.55 -4.78
N MET A 485 -4.05 12.93 -4.76
CA MET A 485 -5.15 12.12 -4.20
C MET A 485 -5.05 11.83 -2.68
N ALA A 486 -4.40 12.71 -1.91
CA ALA A 486 -4.39 12.66 -0.45
C ALA A 486 -5.81 12.51 0.14
N GLY A 487 -5.94 11.65 1.15
CA GLY A 487 -7.22 11.27 1.77
C GLY A 487 -8.10 10.36 0.92
N ARG A 488 -7.50 9.64 -0.05
CA ARG A 488 -8.16 8.59 -0.83
C ARG A 488 -8.89 7.58 0.06
N GLY A 489 -10.01 7.10 -0.45
CA GLY A 489 -10.85 6.09 0.22
C GLY A 489 -11.77 6.68 1.29
N THR A 490 -11.62 7.95 1.68
CA THR A 490 -12.53 8.59 2.64
C THR A 490 -13.57 9.43 1.92
N ASP A 491 -14.86 9.09 2.09
CA ASP A 491 -15.96 9.81 1.48
C ASP A 491 -16.17 11.19 2.12
N ILE A 492 -16.31 12.23 1.27
CA ILE A 492 -16.60 13.60 1.70
C ILE A 492 -18.12 13.79 1.76
N ILE A 493 -18.68 13.55 2.95
CA ILE A 493 -20.11 13.73 3.21
C ILE A 493 -20.43 15.22 3.45
N LEU A 494 -21.44 15.75 2.76
CA LEU A 494 -21.89 17.13 2.96
C LEU A 494 -22.42 17.32 4.39
N GLY A 495 -21.91 18.33 5.09
CA GLY A 495 -22.17 18.55 6.52
C GLY A 495 -21.11 17.95 7.46
N GLY A 496 -20.20 17.11 6.94
CA GLY A 496 -19.19 16.38 7.70
C GLY A 496 -19.68 15.02 8.20
N ASN A 497 -18.74 14.12 8.50
CA ASN A 497 -19.06 12.78 8.99
C ASN A 497 -19.15 12.77 10.53
N ALA A 498 -20.36 12.60 11.07
CA ALA A 498 -20.64 12.60 12.51
C ALA A 498 -20.21 11.32 13.23
N GLU A 499 -20.40 10.17 12.59
CA GLU A 499 -20.00 8.87 13.12
C GLU A 499 -18.49 8.78 13.29
N TYR A 500 -17.76 9.22 12.27
CA TYR A 500 -16.30 9.30 12.33
C TYR A 500 -15.83 10.20 13.48
N MET A 501 -16.49 11.34 13.72
CA MET A 501 -16.19 12.18 14.88
C MET A 501 -16.48 11.49 16.22
N ALA A 502 -17.60 10.78 16.34
CA ALA A 502 -17.96 10.09 17.56
C ALA A 502 -16.88 9.03 17.91
N ARG A 503 -16.45 8.25 16.91
CA ARG A 503 -15.36 7.28 17.05
C ARG A 503 -14.05 7.95 17.49
N LEU A 504 -13.67 9.07 16.86
CA LEU A 504 -12.49 9.84 17.28
C LEU A 504 -12.58 10.34 18.72
N LYS A 505 -13.78 10.71 19.18
CA LYS A 505 -14.00 11.18 20.54
C LYS A 505 -13.86 10.06 21.56
N VAL A 506 -14.42 8.89 21.27
CA VAL A 506 -14.23 7.67 22.08
C VAL A 506 -12.73 7.33 22.16
N ARG A 507 -12.04 7.34 21.01
CA ARG A 507 -10.61 7.07 20.92
C ARG A 507 -9.78 8.01 21.80
N GLN A 508 -10.09 9.31 21.78
CA GLN A 508 -9.41 10.34 22.58
C GLN A 508 -9.47 10.07 24.09
N TYR A 509 -10.55 9.48 24.59
CA TYR A 509 -10.73 9.17 26.01
C TYR A 509 -10.14 7.81 26.39
N LEU A 510 -10.33 6.81 25.52
CA LEU A 510 -9.99 5.43 25.80
C LEU A 510 -8.50 5.14 25.66
N ILE A 511 -7.92 5.45 24.50
CA ILE A 511 -6.58 4.97 24.17
C ILE A 511 -5.51 5.41 25.18
N PRO A 512 -5.42 6.68 25.61
CA PRO A 512 -4.38 7.12 26.55
C PRO A 512 -4.39 6.39 27.91
N ARG A 513 -5.49 5.70 28.24
CA ARG A 513 -5.68 4.96 29.49
C ARG A 513 -5.41 3.47 29.34
N ILE A 514 -5.69 2.87 28.18
CA ILE A 514 -5.62 1.41 28.00
C ILE A 514 -4.38 0.96 27.21
N VAL A 515 -3.80 1.82 26.37
CA VAL A 515 -2.67 1.45 25.51
C VAL A 515 -1.34 1.68 26.22
N GLN A 516 -0.42 0.73 26.06
CA GLN A 516 0.97 0.87 26.50
C GLN A 516 1.63 2.06 25.80
N PRO A 517 2.25 3.02 26.52
CA PRO A 517 3.05 4.05 25.86
C PRO A 517 4.23 3.37 25.15
N GLU A 518 4.37 3.59 23.84
CA GLU A 518 5.55 3.13 23.10
C GLU A 518 6.81 3.70 23.76
N ASN A 519 7.67 2.83 24.29
CA ASN A 519 8.98 3.24 24.80
C ASN A 519 9.89 3.54 23.60
N ASP A 520 10.15 4.82 23.34
CA ASP A 520 11.11 5.31 22.33
C ASP A 520 12.57 4.83 22.52
N ASN A 521 12.87 3.95 23.49
CA ASN A 521 14.22 3.54 23.88
C ASN A 521 14.54 2.05 23.70
N ALA A 522 13.69 1.24 23.05
CA ALA A 522 13.99 -0.18 22.86
C ALA A 522 15.07 -0.47 21.79
N PHE A 523 15.53 0.53 21.04
CA PHE A 523 16.59 0.40 20.02
C PHE A 523 17.95 0.99 20.44
N MET A 524 18.20 1.19 21.74
CA MET A 524 19.59 1.34 22.22
C MET A 524 20.16 -0.06 22.45
N GLY A 525 21.05 -0.46 21.54
CA GLY A 525 21.60 -1.80 21.44
C GLY A 525 22.17 -2.37 22.74
N GLN A 526 22.23 -3.70 22.77
CA GLN A 526 23.13 -4.45 23.66
C GLN A 526 24.54 -3.86 23.54
N GLN A 527 24.89 -2.93 24.44
CA GLN A 527 26.28 -2.55 24.65
C GLN A 527 26.98 -3.76 25.27
N ALA A 528 27.79 -4.42 24.46
CA ALA A 528 28.82 -5.32 24.94
C ALA A 528 29.60 -4.62 26.06
N SER A 529 29.64 -5.26 27.22
CA SER A 529 30.35 -4.79 28.39
C SER A 529 31.85 -4.72 28.10
N GLY A 530 32.41 -3.52 28.02
CA GLY A 530 33.83 -3.28 28.25
C GLY A 530 34.59 -2.51 27.18
N LEU A 531 34.34 -1.21 27.00
CA LEU A 531 35.30 -0.24 26.43
C LEU A 531 35.13 1.14 27.10
N PRO A 532 36.21 1.94 27.27
CA PRO A 532 36.20 3.14 28.10
C PRO A 532 35.59 4.37 27.38
N LYS A 533 34.90 5.21 28.15
CA LYS A 533 34.24 6.45 27.69
C LYS A 533 35.27 7.52 27.31
N GLY A 534 35.30 7.89 26.01
CA GLY A 534 35.92 9.12 25.53
C GLY A 534 34.86 10.22 25.35
N ASN A 535 35.11 11.40 25.89
CA ASN A 535 34.33 12.62 25.66
C ASN A 535 34.73 13.20 24.30
N ASP A 536 33.83 13.16 23.31
CA ASP A 536 33.84 14.18 22.25
C ASP A 536 32.42 14.45 21.74
N SER A 537 32.10 15.74 21.64
CA SER A 537 30.78 16.27 21.31
C SER A 537 30.68 16.56 19.81
N GLY A 538 30.18 15.59 19.04
CA GLY A 538 29.81 15.77 17.65
C GLY A 538 28.31 16.03 17.49
N GLN A 539 27.94 17.21 16.96
CA GLN A 539 26.57 17.54 16.56
C GLN A 539 26.13 16.65 15.38
N GLY A 540 25.17 15.75 15.60
CA GLY A 540 24.56 14.92 14.57
C GLY A 540 23.04 14.80 14.76
N PHE A 541 22.30 15.11 13.69
CA PHE A 541 20.87 14.90 13.44
C PHE A 541 19.91 14.91 14.65
N THR A 542 19.24 16.05 14.85
CA THR A 542 18.02 16.12 15.65
C THR A 542 16.95 15.22 15.03
N VAL A 543 16.73 14.05 15.64
CA VAL A 543 15.54 13.23 15.43
C VAL A 543 14.34 14.08 15.85
N GLY A 544 13.47 14.42 14.88
CA GLY A 544 12.25 15.15 15.17
C GLY A 544 11.36 14.30 16.09
N ASN A 545 10.97 14.86 17.25
CA ASN A 545 9.97 14.27 18.13
C ASN A 545 8.72 13.90 17.30
N LYS A 546 8.36 12.61 17.24
CA LYS A 546 7.05 12.19 16.74
C LYS A 546 5.97 12.93 17.53
N VAL A 547 5.10 13.65 16.83
CA VAL A 547 3.97 14.36 17.44
C VAL A 547 3.04 13.31 18.05
N ASN A 548 2.74 13.41 19.35
CA ASN A 548 1.78 12.55 20.06
C ASN A 548 0.54 12.24 19.18
N LEU A 549 0.49 11.02 18.62
CA LEU A 549 -0.53 10.56 17.67
C LEU A 549 -1.95 10.61 18.25
N TRP A 550 -2.07 10.55 19.57
CA TRP A 550 -3.33 10.51 20.31
C TRP A 550 -4.10 11.84 20.39
N LYS A 551 -3.46 12.97 20.08
CA LYS A 551 -4.10 14.30 20.20
C LYS A 551 -4.82 14.67 18.90
N THR A 552 -6.11 14.38 18.88
CA THR A 552 -7.03 14.93 17.86
C THR A 552 -7.06 16.46 17.94
N SER A 553 -7.07 17.13 16.78
CA SER A 553 -7.13 18.59 16.73
C SER A 553 -8.47 19.08 17.31
N PRO A 554 -8.48 20.00 18.30
CA PRO A 554 -9.72 20.53 18.88
C PRO A 554 -10.67 21.12 17.84
N LYS A 555 -10.13 21.57 16.69
CA LYS A 555 -10.89 22.15 15.57
C LYS A 555 -11.82 21.16 14.85
N VAL A 556 -11.64 19.86 15.05
CA VAL A 556 -12.47 18.82 14.42
C VAL A 556 -13.88 18.80 15.02
N PHE A 557 -14.01 19.08 16.33
CA PHE A 557 -15.28 19.01 17.05
C PHE A 557 -16.00 20.36 17.05
N PRO A 558 -17.20 20.45 16.45
CA PRO A 558 -17.95 21.71 16.35
C PRO A 558 -18.72 22.07 17.64
N THR A 559 -18.83 21.14 18.58
CA THR A 559 -19.62 21.27 19.82
C THR A 559 -18.91 20.59 20.98
N GLU A 560 -19.15 21.08 22.20
CA GLU A 560 -18.71 20.45 23.43
C GLU A 560 -19.68 19.33 23.84
N LEU A 561 -19.18 18.33 24.56
CA LEU A 561 -20.01 17.24 25.06
C LEU A 561 -20.85 17.71 26.24
N THR A 562 -22.04 17.14 26.40
CA THR A 562 -22.83 17.33 27.62
C THR A 562 -22.17 16.60 28.80
N SER A 563 -22.43 17.05 30.03
CA SER A 563 -21.93 16.41 31.25
C SER A 563 -22.32 14.92 31.33
N ASP A 564 -23.53 14.58 30.89
CA ASP A 564 -24.04 13.21 30.94
C ASP A 564 -23.29 12.30 29.97
N THR A 565 -23.03 12.79 28.74
CA THR A 565 -22.23 12.06 27.74
C THR A 565 -20.78 11.90 28.20
N GLU A 566 -20.21 12.92 28.83
CA GLU A 566 -18.84 12.85 29.36
C GLU A 566 -18.73 11.83 30.51
N ASN A 567 -19.73 11.77 31.39
CA ASN A 567 -19.79 10.78 32.46
C ASN A 567 -19.93 9.35 31.91
N LEU A 568 -20.78 9.14 30.89
CA LEU A 568 -20.89 7.83 30.21
C LEU A 568 -19.56 7.39 29.60
N LEU A 569 -18.85 8.30 28.92
CA LEU A 569 -17.53 8.01 28.36
C LEU A 569 -16.52 7.63 29.44
N LYS A 570 -16.48 8.36 30.56
CA LYS A 570 -15.60 8.04 31.69
C LYS A 570 -15.91 6.66 32.26
N SER A 571 -17.19 6.35 32.51
CA SER A 571 -17.60 5.02 32.98
C SER A 571 -17.22 3.90 32.03
N ALA A 572 -17.32 4.11 30.71
CA ALA A 572 -16.90 3.13 29.71
C ALA A 572 -15.37 2.91 29.73
N VAL A 573 -14.58 3.98 29.90
CA VAL A 573 -13.13 3.88 30.05
C VAL A 573 -12.75 3.17 31.35
N ASP A 574 -13.42 3.49 32.46
CA ASP A 574 -13.18 2.84 33.76
C ASP A 574 -13.49 1.34 33.69
N PHE A 575 -14.58 0.96 33.02
CA PHE A 575 -14.91 -0.45 32.75
C PHE A 575 -13.81 -1.13 31.91
N ALA A 576 -13.35 -0.50 30.83
CA ALA A 576 -12.28 -1.05 30.00
C ALA A 576 -10.96 -1.23 30.78
N ILE A 577 -10.63 -0.29 31.68
CA ILE A 577 -9.46 -0.41 32.57
C ILE A 577 -9.63 -1.59 33.54
N GLN A 578 -10.83 -1.81 34.08
CA GLN A 578 -11.10 -2.93 34.99
C GLN A 578 -10.96 -4.28 34.29
N GLU A 579 -11.46 -4.40 33.06
CA GLU A 579 -11.44 -5.65 32.30
C GLU A 579 -10.06 -5.95 31.69
N TYR A 580 -9.42 -4.96 31.06
CA TYR A 580 -8.18 -5.17 30.30
C TYR A 580 -6.92 -4.76 31.05
N GLY A 581 -7.03 -3.98 32.11
CA GLY A 581 -5.90 -3.37 32.82
C GLY A 581 -5.53 -1.98 32.29
N GLU A 582 -4.95 -1.15 33.15
CA GLU A 582 -4.45 0.18 32.77
C GLU A 582 -3.16 0.04 31.95
N ARG A 583 -3.11 0.66 30.77
CA ARG A 583 -1.95 0.65 29.86
C ARG A 583 -1.39 -0.75 29.60
N SER A 584 -2.26 -1.70 29.30
CA SER A 584 -1.91 -3.11 29.12
C SER A 584 -1.93 -3.57 27.66
N LEU A 585 -2.73 -2.92 26.81
CA LEU A 585 -2.95 -3.36 25.43
C LEU A 585 -1.98 -2.69 24.44
N LEU A 586 -1.72 -3.36 23.32
CA LEU A 586 -1.15 -2.71 22.15
C LEU A 586 -2.18 -1.80 21.48
N GLU A 587 -1.73 -0.81 20.70
CA GLU A 587 -2.62 0.12 19.99
C GLU A 587 -3.62 -0.62 19.09
N LEU A 588 -3.12 -1.55 18.28
CA LEU A 588 -3.96 -2.33 17.36
C LEU A 588 -5.02 -3.14 18.09
N GLU A 589 -4.66 -3.76 19.21
CA GLU A 589 -5.60 -4.53 20.03
C GLU A 589 -6.67 -3.62 20.63
N ALA A 590 -6.29 -2.45 21.14
CA ALA A 590 -7.23 -1.48 21.66
C ALA A 590 -8.20 -0.96 20.59
N GLU A 591 -7.71 -0.69 19.37
CA GLU A 591 -8.54 -0.29 18.24
C GLU A 591 -9.48 -1.40 17.80
N GLU A 592 -9.01 -2.64 17.77
CA GLU A 592 -9.82 -3.81 17.50
C GLU A 592 -10.91 -3.97 18.57
N LYS A 593 -10.62 -3.80 19.86
CA LYS A 593 -11.65 -3.81 20.92
C LYS A 593 -12.69 -2.71 20.75
N VAL A 594 -12.30 -1.51 20.34
CA VAL A 594 -13.25 -0.42 20.04
C VAL A 594 -14.11 -0.77 18.83
N ALA A 595 -13.52 -1.34 17.79
CA ALA A 595 -14.24 -1.81 16.61
C ALA A 595 -15.24 -2.89 17.02
N VAL A 596 -14.78 -3.96 17.68
CA VAL A 596 -15.58 -5.09 18.21
C VAL A 596 -16.72 -4.61 19.12
N ALA A 597 -16.46 -3.68 20.04
CA ALA A 597 -17.49 -3.13 20.92
C ALA A 597 -18.53 -2.27 20.17
N ALA A 598 -18.18 -1.76 19.00
CA ALA A 598 -19.12 -1.10 18.10
C ALA A 598 -19.86 -2.09 17.18
N GLU A 599 -19.42 -3.36 17.11
CA GLU A 599 -20.09 -4.41 16.35
C GLU A 599 -21.32 -4.94 17.12
N LYS A 600 -22.30 -5.44 16.37
CA LYS A 600 -23.38 -6.29 16.91
C LYS A 600 -23.05 -7.79 16.78
N ALA A 601 -21.80 -8.12 16.50
CA ALA A 601 -21.33 -9.49 16.28
C ALA A 601 -20.96 -10.16 17.62
N PRO A 602 -20.93 -11.51 17.68
CA PRO A 602 -20.40 -12.22 18.85
C PRO A 602 -18.96 -11.82 19.13
N THR A 603 -18.63 -11.57 20.40
CA THR A 603 -17.30 -11.13 20.85
C THR A 603 -16.25 -12.24 20.90
N ASP A 604 -16.67 -13.48 20.70
CA ASP A 604 -15.82 -14.67 20.82
C ASP A 604 -15.56 -15.25 19.43
N ASP A 605 -14.43 -14.88 18.81
CA ASP A 605 -13.84 -15.64 17.71
C ASP A 605 -13.26 -16.93 18.30
N LYS A 606 -13.97 -18.05 18.16
CA LYS A 606 -13.48 -19.39 18.57
C LYS A 606 -12.73 -20.09 17.46
#